data_AF-A0A527X9G3-F1
#
_entry.id   AF-A0A527X9G3-F1
#
_cell.length_a   1.000
_cell.length_b   1.000
_cell.length_c   1.000
_cell.angle_alpha   90.00
_cell.angle_beta   90.00
_cell.angle_gamma   90.00
#
_symmetry.space_group_name_H-M   'P 1'
#
loop_
_entity.id
_entity.type
_entity.pdbx_description
1 polymer ?
#
loop_
_entity_poly.entity_id
_entity_poly.type
_entity_poly.pdbx_seq_one_letter_code
_entity_poly.pdbx_strand_id
1 'polypeptide(L)' 'DPKVFTRIHMHFIVKGRAVSHDKVKRAIDLSIEKYCSASAMMAKTARITHDFEVVETGPSRAVGQ' A
#
# COMPACT_ATOMS: atom_id res chain seq x y z
N ASP A 1 -8.21 31.83 -0.74
CA ASP A 1 -7.61 30.82 -1.64
C ASP A 1 -7.82 29.40 -1.15
N PRO A 2 -8.33 28.48 -1.99
CA PRO A 2 -8.38 27.06 -1.64
C PRO A 2 -6.96 26.50 -1.56
N LYS A 3 -6.61 25.92 -0.41
CA LYS A 3 -5.32 25.25 -0.21
C LYS A 3 -5.44 23.80 -0.64
N VAL A 4 -4.99 23.48 -1.85
CA VAL A 4 -4.99 22.12 -2.37
C VAL A 4 -3.65 21.43 -2.09
N PHE A 5 -3.71 20.12 -1.83
CA PHE A 5 -2.51 19.30 -1.73
C PHE A 5 -1.92 19.10 -3.13
N THR A 6 -0.59 19.27 -3.25
CA THR A 6 0.13 19.11 -4.53
C THR A 6 0.98 17.85 -4.57
N ARG A 7 1.28 17.25 -3.40
CA ARG A 7 2.06 16.03 -3.27
C ARG A 7 1.54 15.18 -2.11
N ILE A 8 1.32 13.91 -2.39
CA ILE A 8 0.83 12.91 -1.44
C ILE A 8 1.78 11.71 -1.48
N HIS A 9 2.24 11.29 -0.30
CA HIS A 9 3.06 10.10 -0.14
C HIS A 9 2.35 9.13 0.79
N MET A 10 2.05 7.93 0.29
CA MET A 10 1.30 6.90 1.00
C MET A 10 2.24 5.76 1.40
N HIS A 11 2.47 5.62 2.70
CA HIS A 11 3.27 4.53 3.25
C HIS A 11 2.35 3.42 3.78
N PHE A 12 2.44 2.23 3.19
CA PHE A 12 1.60 1.09 3.54
C PHE A 12 2.34 0.13 4.47
N ILE A 13 1.80 -0.08 5.67
CA ILE A 13 2.33 -1.06 6.63
C ILE A 13 1.45 -2.30 6.59
N VAL A 14 1.96 -3.39 6.02
CA VAL A 14 1.23 -4.65 5.91
C VAL A 14 1.72 -5.62 6.97
N LYS A 15 0.84 -5.99 7.90
CA LYS A 15 1.18 -6.88 9.01
C LYS A 15 0.53 -8.24 8.81
N GLY A 16 1.28 -9.33 8.91
CA GLY A 16 0.73 -10.67 8.78
C GLY A 16 1.76 -11.77 8.99
N ARG A 17 1.33 -13.02 8.80
CA ARG A 17 2.21 -14.20 8.88
C ARG A 17 2.55 -14.71 7.49
N ALA A 18 3.83 -14.97 7.23
CA ALA A 18 4.33 -15.47 5.95
C ALA A 18 3.81 -14.67 4.74
N VAL A 19 3.74 -13.34 4.89
CA VAL A 19 3.24 -12.45 3.84
C VAL A 19 4.30 -12.26 2.78
N SER A 20 3.96 -12.58 1.52
CA SER A 20 4.86 -12.38 0.39
C SER A 20 4.94 -10.90 0.00
N HIS A 21 6.16 -10.35 0.00
CA HIS A 21 6.44 -8.99 -0.46
C HIS A 21 5.92 -8.73 -1.89
N ASP A 22 6.12 -9.66 -2.83
CA ASP A 22 5.67 -9.50 -4.22
C ASP A 22 4.14 -9.41 -4.33
N LYS A 23 3.43 -10.23 -3.56
CA LYS A 23 1.96 -10.19 -3.51
C LYS A 23 1.46 -8.87 -2.93
N VAL A 24 2.13 -8.38 -1.88
CA VAL A 24 1.81 -7.08 -1.28
C VAL A 24 2.06 -5.94 -2.25
N LYS A 25 3.24 -5.90 -2.88
CA LYS A 25 3.58 -4.89 -3.89
C LYS A 25 2.52 -4.83 -4.98
N ARG A 26 2.19 -5.98 -5.57
CA ARG A 26 1.18 -6.07 -6.63
C ARG A 26 -0.20 -5.63 -6.16
N ALA A 27 -0.61 -6.01 -4.95
CA ALA A 27 -1.91 -5.61 -4.41
C ALA A 27 -2.01 -4.09 -4.19
N ILE A 28 -0.93 -3.46 -3.72
CA ILE A 28 -0.86 -2.01 -3.53
C ILE A 28 -0.85 -1.28 -4.88
N ASP A 29 -0.04 -1.74 -5.83
CA ASP A 29 0.03 -1.16 -7.19
C ASP A 29 -1.36 -1.19 -7.84
N LEU A 30 -2.05 -2.33 -7.80
CA LEU A 30 -3.42 -2.45 -8.32
C LEU A 30 -4.42 -1.55 -7.60
N SER A 31 -4.28 -1.40 -6.28
CA SER A 31 -5.16 -0.54 -5.49
C SER A 31 -5.05 0.91 -5.95
N ILE A 32 -3.83 1.41 -6.15
CA ILE A 32 -3.59 2.81 -6.52
C ILE A 32 -3.93 3.07 -7.99
N GLU A 33 -3.57 2.14 -8.88
CA GLU A 33 -3.72 2.34 -10.32
C GLU A 33 -5.14 2.04 -10.83
N LYS A 34 -5.86 1.11 -10.17
CA LYS A 34 -7.09 0.54 -10.75
C LYS A 34 -8.32 0.59 -9.83
N TYR A 35 -8.16 0.41 -8.52
CA TYR A 35 -9.33 0.12 -7.66
C TYR A 35 -9.70 1.24 -6.67
N CYS A 36 -8.76 2.09 -6.26
CA CYS A 36 -9.01 3.14 -5.27
C CYS A 36 -9.57 4.40 -5.93
N SER A 37 -10.89 4.59 -5.82
CA SER A 37 -11.57 5.80 -6.33
C SER A 37 -11.06 7.08 -5.69
N ALA A 38 -10.65 7.04 -4.41
CA ALA A 38 -10.05 8.17 -3.73
C ALA A 38 -8.68 8.54 -4.33
N SER A 39 -7.80 7.56 -4.55
CA SER A 39 -6.51 7.77 -5.22
C SER A 39 -6.70 8.34 -6.63
N ALA A 40 -7.69 7.86 -7.38
CA ALA A 40 -8.02 8.37 -8.71
C ALA A 40 -8.49 9.85 -8.69
N MET A 41 -9.23 10.28 -7.66
CA MET A 41 -9.61 11.69 -7.50
C MET A 41 -8.41 12.55 -7.09
N MET A 42 -7.60 12.08 -6.13
CA MET A 42 -6.43 12.80 -5.63
C MET A 42 -5.34 12.95 -6.70
N ALA A 43 -5.19 11.97 -7.60
CA ALA A 43 -4.20 12.01 -8.69
C ALA A 43 -4.46 13.15 -9.70
N LYS A 44 -5.68 13.70 -9.75
CA LYS A 44 -6.02 14.84 -10.62
C LYS A 44 -5.46 16.17 -10.12
N THR A 45 -5.14 16.26 -8.84
CA THR A 45 -4.74 17.52 -8.17
C THR A 45 -3.38 17.44 -7.50
N ALA A 46 -2.90 16.23 -7.19
CA ALA A 46 -1.64 16.00 -6.50
C ALA A 46 -0.83 14.88 -7.14
N ARG A 47 0.50 14.99 -7.09
CA ARG A 47 1.40 13.88 -7.39
C ARG A 47 1.34 12.86 -6.26
N ILE A 48 0.89 11.65 -6.56
CA ILE A 48 0.86 10.52 -5.62
C ILE A 48 2.14 9.69 -5.77
N THR A 49 2.71 9.31 -4.64
CA THR A 49 3.81 8.33 -4.52
C THR A 49 3.48 7.35 -3.41
N HIS A 50 3.99 6.14 -3.48
CA HIS A 50 3.76 5.13 -2.45
C HIS A 50 4.96 4.23 -2.24
N ASP A 51 5.04 3.70 -1.04
CA ASP A 51 5.97 2.67 -0.62
C ASP A 51 5.30 1.76 0.41
N PHE A 52 5.95 0.66 0.75
CA PHE A 52 5.37 -0.29 1.69
C PHE A 52 6.44 -1.03 2.48
N GLU A 53 6.05 -1.46 3.67
CA GLU A 53 6.79 -2.41 4.48
C GLU A 53 5.88 -3.58 4.88
N VAL A 54 6.49 -4.76 5.05
CA VAL A 54 5.81 -5.94 5.55
C VAL A 54 6.37 -6.26 6.94
N VAL A 55 5.49 -6.36 7.93
CA VAL A 55 5.84 -6.67 9.31
C VAL A 55 5.30 -8.06 9.66
N GLU A 56 6.21 -8.97 9.99
CA GLU A 56 5.85 -10.33 10.42
C GLU A 56 5.21 -10.27 11.82
N THR A 57 4.01 -10.84 11.98
CA THR A 57 3.24 -10.77 13.24
C THR A 57 3.30 -12.02 14.11
N GLY A 58 4.04 -13.05 13.70
CA GLY A 58 4.23 -14.24 14.53
C GLY A 58 5.11 -15.30 13.86
N PRO A 59 5.47 -16.36 14.58
CA PRO A 59 6.24 -17.45 14.00
C PRO A 59 5.44 -18.08 12.86
N SER A 60 6.03 -18.12 11.67
CA SER A 60 5.56 -18.94 10.55
C SER A 60 5.43 -20.39 11.06
N ARG A 61 4.21 -20.84 11.33
CA ARG A 61 3.92 -22.24 11.66
C ARG A 61 4.05 -23.07 10.38
N ALA A 62 5.28 -23.22 9.89
CA ALA A 62 5.74 -24.46 9.30
C ALA A 62 6.27 -25.35 10.43
N VAL A 63 5.37 -25.75 11.34
CA VAL A 63 5.63 -26.90 12.22
C VAL A 63 4.72 -27.99 11.70
N GLY A 64 5.26 -28.82 10.81
CA GLY A 64 4.80 -30.19 10.67
C GLY A 64 5.04 -30.90 12.00
N GLN A 65 3.95 -31.32 12.63
CA GLN A 65 3.86 -32.59 13.33
C GLN A 65 2.97 -33.47 12.47
#